data_AF-A0A977KWM3-F1
#
_entry.id   AF-A0A977KWM3-F1
#
_cell.length_a   1.000
_cell.length_b   1.000
_cell.length_c   1.000
_cell.angle_alpha   90.00
_cell.angle_beta   90.00
_cell.angle_gamma   90.00
#
_symmetry.space_group_name_H-M   'P 1'
#
loop_
_entity.id
_entity.type
_entity.pdbx_description
1 polymer ?
#
loop_
_entity_poly.entity_id
_entity_poly.type
_entity_poly.pdbx_seq_one_letter_code
_entity_poly.pdbx_strand_id
1 'polypeptide(L)' 'MNPDFAEMDIRSLRAYVLNNRNDNEAFYVLADRLKASSVSSTVYPCPDTPENLAIMEQAIQEKLGQSIQKKITPQ' A
#
# COMPACT_ATOMS: atom_id res chain seq x y z
N MET A 1 -16.01 -21.63 -13.53
CA MET A 1 -15.43 -22.04 -12.23
C MET A 1 -14.82 -20.77 -11.66
N ASN A 2 -15.43 -20.18 -10.64
CA ASN A 2 -14.89 -18.96 -10.05
C ASN A 2 -13.65 -19.36 -9.23
N PRO A 3 -12.51 -18.70 -9.43
CA PRO A 3 -11.34 -18.94 -8.60
C PRO A 3 -11.68 -18.59 -7.14
N ASP A 4 -11.17 -19.39 -6.19
CA ASP A 4 -11.30 -19.06 -4.78
C ASP A 4 -10.34 -17.90 -4.44
N PHE A 5 -10.89 -16.69 -4.39
CA PHE A 5 -10.12 -15.48 -4.09
C PHE A 5 -9.64 -15.42 -2.62
N ALA A 6 -10.20 -16.23 -1.72
CA ALA A 6 -9.81 -16.27 -0.32
C ALA A 6 -8.51 -17.06 -0.12
N GLU A 7 -8.30 -18.13 -0.88
CA GLU A 7 -7.07 -18.95 -0.80
C GLU A 7 -5.92 -18.43 -1.67
N MET A 8 -6.21 -17.52 -2.61
CA MET A 8 -5.21 -17.00 -3.54
C MET A 8 -4.21 -16.05 -2.87
N ASP A 9 -2.93 -16.09 -3.25
CA ASP A 9 -1.95 -15.07 -2.82
C ASP A 9 -2.32 -13.68 -3.35
N ILE A 10 -1.99 -12.61 -2.61
CA ILE A 10 -2.33 -11.24 -2.99
C ILE A 10 -1.73 -10.82 -4.34
N ARG A 11 -0.58 -11.38 -4.74
CA ARG A 11 0.05 -11.10 -6.04
C ARG A 11 -0.78 -11.71 -7.18
N SER A 12 -1.23 -12.95 -6.99
CA SER A 12 -2.07 -13.66 -7.96
C SER A 12 -3.45 -13.02 -8.08
N LEU A 13 -4.04 -12.60 -6.95
CA LEU A 13 -5.32 -11.88 -6.94
C LEU A 13 -5.22 -10.53 -7.68
N ARG A 14 -4.12 -9.79 -7.48
CA ARG A 14 -3.85 -8.56 -8.25
C ARG A 14 -3.74 -8.82 -9.75
N ALA A 15 -2.98 -9.84 -10.15
CA ALA A 15 -2.83 -10.18 -11.57
C ALA A 15 -4.18 -10.57 -12.19
N TYR A 16 -5.01 -11.32 -11.44
CA TYR A 16 -6.35 -11.69 -11.87
C TYR A 16 -7.27 -10.48 -12.05
N VAL A 17 -7.33 -9.57 -11.07
CA VAL A 17 -8.14 -8.33 -11.15
C VAL A 17 -7.71 -7.45 -12.31
N LEU A 18 -6.40 -7.35 -12.58
CA LEU A 18 -5.88 -6.57 -13.71
C LEU A 18 -6.29 -7.15 -15.06
N ASN A 19 -6.37 -8.47 -15.17
CA ASN A 19 -6.81 -9.18 -16.37
C ASN A 19 -8.34 -9.23 -16.52
N ASN A 20 -9.06 -9.18 -15.40
CA ASN A 20 -10.53 -9.26 -15.34
C ASN A 20 -11.12 -7.97 -14.74
N ARG A 21 -10.94 -6.85 -15.44
CA ARG A 21 -11.32 -5.51 -14.94
C ARG A 21 -12.81 -5.33 -14.62
N ASN A 22 -13.68 -6.18 -15.17
CA ASN A 22 -15.13 -6.13 -14.94
C ASN A 22 -15.58 -7.06 -13.81
N ASP A 23 -14.67 -7.84 -13.23
CA ASP A 23 -14.94 -8.74 -12.11
C ASP A 23 -14.88 -7.93 -10.80
N ASN A 24 -16.03 -7.33 -10.46
CA ASN A 24 -16.18 -6.52 -9.26
C ASN A 24 -15.93 -7.34 -7.99
N GLU A 25 -16.27 -8.63 -7.99
CA GLU A 25 -16.10 -9.51 -6.83
C GLU A 25 -14.60 -9.65 -6.49
N ALA A 26 -13.78 -9.98 -7.49
CA ALA A 26 -12.33 -10.07 -7.33
C ALA A 26 -11.71 -8.74 -6.86
N PHE A 27 -12.21 -7.61 -7.38
CA PHE A 27 -11.76 -6.28 -6.96
C PHE A 27 -12.07 -6.01 -5.48
N TYR A 28 -13.30 -6.29 -5.03
CA TYR A 28 -13.69 -6.06 -3.64
C TYR A 28 -12.91 -6.96 -2.68
N VAL A 29 -12.70 -8.24 -3.02
CA VAL A 29 -11.86 -9.15 -2.20
C VAL A 29 -10.43 -8.62 -2.07
N LEU A 30 -9.85 -8.10 -3.15
CA LEU A 30 -8.53 -7.49 -3.11
C LEU A 30 -8.50 -6.24 -2.23
N ALA A 31 -9.51 -5.37 -2.35
CA ALA A 31 -9.61 -4.14 -1.58
C ALA A 31 -9.77 -4.41 -0.07
N ASP A 32 -10.60 -5.38 0.31
CA ASP A 32 -10.82 -5.74 1.71
C ASP A 32 -9.57 -6.36 2.34
N ARG A 33 -8.86 -7.22 1.60
CA ARG A 33 -7.59 -7.78 2.07
C ARG A 33 -6.51 -6.72 2.24
N LEU A 34 -6.48 -5.72 1.35
CA LEU A 34 -5.59 -4.58 1.46
C LEU A 34 -5.91 -3.73 2.70
N LYS A 35 -7.19 -3.44 2.97
CA LYS A 35 -7.63 -2.74 4.18
C LYS A 35 -7.27 -3.52 5.46
N ALA A 36 -7.45 -4.84 5.45
CA ALA A 36 -7.08 -5.69 6.59
C ALA A 36 -5.56 -5.74 6.81
N SER A 37 -4.76 -5.65 5.75
CA SER A 37 -3.30 -5.63 5.82
C SER A 37 -2.73 -4.24 6.12
N SER A 38 -3.51 -3.17 5.91
CA SER A 38 -3.08 -1.77 6.06
C SER A 38 -3.17 -1.26 7.50
N VAL A 39 -3.35 -2.14 8.49
CA VAL A 39 -3.33 -1.78 9.92
C VAL A 39 -2.00 -1.08 10.32
N SER A 40 -0.93 -1.25 9.53
CA SER A 40 0.35 -0.55 9.73
C SER A 40 0.66 0.55 8.71
N SER A 41 -0.26 0.92 7.80
CA SER A 41 0.04 1.99 6.84
C SER A 41 -0.12 3.34 7.51
N THR A 42 0.98 4.09 7.65
CA THR A 42 0.96 5.47 8.12
C THR A 42 0.07 6.30 7.19
N VAL A 43 -1.05 6.79 7.73
CA VAL A 43 -1.94 7.71 7.02
C VAL A 43 -1.36 9.11 7.16
N TYR A 44 -1.11 9.77 6.04
CA TYR A 44 -0.65 11.15 6.00
C TYR A 44 -1.79 12.08 5.61
N PRO A 45 -1.96 13.23 6.29
CA PRO A 45 -2.99 14.20 5.94
C PRO A 45 -2.72 14.83 4.57
N CYS A 46 -3.78 15.36 3.95
CA CYS A 46 -3.65 16.13 2.71
C CYS A 46 -2.84 17.41 3.00
N PRO A 47 -1.82 17.77 2.20
CA PRO A 47 -0.97 18.94 2.43
C PRO A 47 -1.65 20.25 1.99
N ASP A 48 -2.83 20.53 2.53
CA ASP A 48 -3.66 21.72 2.22
C ASP A 48 -3.53 22.84 3.24
N THR A 49 -3.12 22.53 4.48
CA THR A 49 -2.81 23.51 5.53
C THR A 49 -1.30 23.57 5.82
N PRO A 50 -0.80 24.69 6.40
CA PRO A 50 0.59 24.80 6.83
C PRO A 50 1.01 23.68 7.79
N GLU A 51 0.12 23.25 8.69
CA GLU A 51 0.38 22.16 9.62
C GLU A 51 0.54 20.81 8.90
N ASN A 52 -0.34 20.53 7.93
CA ASN A 52 -0.28 19.29 7.15
C ASN A 52 0.94 19.26 6.21
N LEU A 53 1.34 20.41 5.69
CA LEU A 53 2.58 20.58 4.92
C LEU A 53 3.82 20.24 5.77
N ALA A 54 3.86 20.70 7.02
CA ALA A 54 4.96 20.38 7.94
C ALA A 54 5.03 18.87 8.23
N ILE A 55 3.87 18.22 8.43
CA ILE A 55 3.80 16.75 8.62
C ILE A 55 4.33 16.01 7.39
N MET A 56 3.96 16.45 6.19
CA MET A 56 4.47 15.86 4.95
C MET A 56 5.98 16.06 4.81
N GLU A 57 6.49 17.25 5.09
CA GLU A 57 7.93 17.56 4.99
C GLU A 57 8.75 16.69 5.95
N GLN A 58 8.32 16.57 7.22
CA GLN A 58 8.95 15.70 8.20
C GLN A 58 8.96 14.23 7.75
N ALA A 59 7.82 13.73 7.26
CA ALA A 59 7.71 12.36 6.78
C ALA A 59 8.66 12.06 5.62
N ILE A 60 8.81 13.01 4.69
CA ILE A 60 9.75 12.90 3.57
C ILE A 60 11.19 12.90 4.08
N GLN A 61 11.54 13.81 4.99
CA GLN A 61 12.88 13.90 5.56
C GLN A 61 13.28 12.62 6.30
N GLU A 62 12.40 12.09 7.16
CA GLU A 62 12.64 10.83 7.88
C GLU A 62 12.89 9.67 6.91
N LYS A 63 12.05 9.56 5.87
CA LYS A 63 12.14 8.46 4.90
C LYS A 63 13.40 8.55 4.03
N LEU A 64 13.80 9.76 3.65
CA LEU A 64 15.07 10.00 2.95
C LEU A 64 16.27 9.70 3.85
N GLY A 65 16.26 10.13 5.12
CA GLY A 65 17.31 9.83 6.09
C GLY A 65 17.51 8.33 6.35
N GLN A 66 16.41 7.58 6.48
CA GLN A 66 16.44 6.11 6.60
C GLN A 66 17.01 5.42 5.35
N SER A 67 16.77 5.99 4.17
CA SER A 67 17.29 5.47 2.91
C SER A 67 18.81 5.66 2.76
N ILE A 68 19.36 6.70 3.38
CA ILE A 68 20.81 6.95 3.41
C ILE A 68 21.51 6.02 4.40
N GLN A 69 20.95 5.79 5.60
CA GLN A 69 21.54 4.85 6.58
C GLN A 69 21.57 3.39 6.09
N LYS A 70 20.54 2.94 5.36
CA LYS A 70 20.53 1.58 4.78
C LYS A 70 21.61 1.33 3.72
N LYS A 71 22.25 2.36 3.16
CA LYS A 71 23.38 2.22 2.22
C LYS A 71 24.74 2.06 2.92
N ILE A 72 24.85 2.28 4.23
CA ILE A 72 26.13 2.33 4.97
C ILE A 72 26.38 1.08 5.83
N THR A 73 25.46 0.12 5.86
CA THR A 73 25.67 -1.17 6.51
C THR A 73 25.92 -2.23 5.44
N PRO A 74 27.18 -2.67 5.22
CA PRO A 74 27.45 -3.81 4.36
C PRO A 74 27.00 -5.10 5.06
N GLN A 75 26.28 -5.95 4.34
CA GLN A 75 26.26 -7.40 4.62
C GLN A 75 27.55 -8.03 4.10
#